data_AF-A0A1Y1MM20-F1
#
_entry.id   AF-A0A1Y1MM20-F1
#
_cell.length_a   1.000
_cell.length_b   1.000
_cell.length_c   1.000
_cell.angle_alpha   90.00
_cell.angle_beta   90.00
_cell.angle_gamma   90.00
#
_symmetry.space_group_name_H-M   'P 1'
#
loop_
_entity.id
_entity.type
_entity.pdbx_description
1 polymer ?
#
loop_
_entity_poly.entity_id
_entity_poly.type
_entity_poly.pdbx_seq_one_letter_code
_entity_poly.pdbx_strand_id
1 'polypeptide(L)'
;QSLKTIFERASVATEIGVRKRMLTMRCAESDKLITHFLAFDKLVRELKACGAETNDRMLVVSLMITLPKRYDMVVTALETIEPEKLTMELVRSRLLDHESKTSNHVDTSSDNVVMYGDGSAMKFKCYFCKKR
;
A
#
# COMPACT_ATOMS: atom_id res chain seq x y z
N GLN A 1 -43.80 14.19 -17.13
CA GLN A 1 -42.80 13.75 -16.14
C GLN A 1 -41.44 14.29 -16.58
N SER A 2 -40.79 15.13 -15.79
CA SER A 2 -39.60 15.88 -16.19
C SER A 2 -38.35 15.02 -16.28
N LEU A 3 -37.56 15.17 -17.35
CA LEU A 3 -36.29 14.47 -17.58
C LEU A 3 -35.30 14.61 -16.42
N LYS A 4 -35.36 15.73 -15.67
CA LYS A 4 -34.51 15.98 -14.50
C LYS A 4 -34.64 14.88 -13.42
N THR A 5 -35.86 14.45 -13.07
CA THR A 5 -36.03 13.49 -11.97
C THR A 5 -35.58 12.07 -12.35
N ILE A 6 -35.64 11.73 -13.64
CA ILE A 6 -35.14 10.45 -14.16
C ILE A 6 -33.61 10.46 -14.19
N PHE A 7 -33.00 11.56 -14.66
CA PHE A 7 -31.55 11.71 -14.71
C PHE A 7 -30.92 11.80 -13.31
N GLU A 8 -31.56 12.50 -12.39
CA GLU A 8 -31.13 12.62 -10.99
C GLU A 8 -31.26 11.28 -10.25
N ARG A 9 -32.34 10.52 -10.46
CA ARG A 9 -32.44 9.13 -9.96
C ARG A 9 -31.39 8.21 -10.56
N ALA A 10 -31.09 8.34 -11.85
CA ALA A 10 -30.03 7.57 -12.49
C ALA A 10 -28.64 7.92 -11.92
N SER A 11 -28.39 9.20 -11.64
CA SER A 11 -27.17 9.68 -10.97
C SER A 11 -27.03 9.09 -9.57
N VAL A 12 -28.08 9.14 -8.74
CA VAL A 12 -28.06 8.57 -7.38
C VAL A 12 -27.90 7.05 -7.41
N ALA A 13 -28.59 6.34 -8.31
CA ALA A 13 -28.44 4.89 -8.45
C ALA A 13 -27.02 4.51 -8.91
N THR A 14 -26.43 5.31 -9.80
CA THR A 14 -25.05 5.10 -10.29
C THR A 14 -24.04 5.38 -9.17
N GLU A 15 -24.22 6.45 -8.39
CA GLU A 15 -23.40 6.76 -7.22
C GLU A 15 -23.43 5.60 -6.21
N ILE A 16 -24.62 5.12 -5.84
CA ILE A 16 -24.77 3.98 -4.93
C ILE A 16 -24.09 2.74 -5.49
N GLY A 17 -24.23 2.49 -6.79
CA GLY A 17 -23.56 1.37 -7.48
C GLY A 17 -22.04 1.46 -7.41
N VAL A 18 -21.45 2.63 -7.68
CA VAL A 18 -20.01 2.88 -7.59
C VAL A 18 -19.53 2.74 -6.14
N ARG A 19 -20.26 3.29 -5.17
CA ARG A 19 -19.90 3.22 -3.75
C ARG A 19 -19.98 1.79 -3.21
N LYS A 20 -20.99 1.03 -3.62
CA LYS A 20 -21.09 -0.40 -3.31
C LYS A 20 -19.89 -1.16 -3.87
N ARG A 21 -19.54 -0.94 -5.15
CA ARG A 21 -18.36 -1.56 -5.78
C ARG A 21 -17.07 -1.24 -5.04
N MET A 22 -16.90 0.02 -4.62
CA MET A 22 -15.73 0.48 -3.86
C MET A 22 -15.60 -0.22 -2.51
N LEU A 23 -16.70 -0.40 -1.77
CA LEU A 23 -16.69 -1.10 -0.48
C LEU A 23 -16.58 -2.64 -0.61
N THR A 24 -17.02 -3.21 -1.73
CA THR A 24 -16.91 -4.65 -2.01
C THR A 24 -15.58 -5.03 -2.66
N MET A 25 -14.81 -4.06 -3.13
CA MET A 25 -13.48 -4.29 -3.69
C MET A 25 -12.58 -4.85 -2.58
N ARG A 26 -11.86 -5.93 -2.88
CA ARG A 26 -10.90 -6.53 -1.98
C ARG A 26 -9.63 -6.80 -2.77
N CYS A 27 -8.51 -6.31 -2.28
CA CYS A 27 -7.22 -6.68 -2.85
C CYS A 27 -6.91 -8.11 -2.43
N ALA A 28 -6.71 -9.00 -3.39
CA ALA A 28 -6.25 -10.36 -3.11
C ALA A 28 -4.81 -10.33 -2.60
N GLU A 29 -4.39 -11.34 -1.84
CA GLU A 29 -3.03 -11.40 -1.28
C GLU A 29 -1.94 -11.57 -2.36
N SER A 30 -2.32 -12.12 -3.52
CA SER A 30 -1.47 -12.35 -4.68
C SER A 30 -1.44 -11.18 -5.68
N ASP A 31 -2.34 -10.20 -5.53
CA ASP A 31 -2.43 -9.08 -6.45
C ASP A 31 -1.39 -8.00 -6.13
N LYS A 32 -0.86 -7.38 -7.18
CA LYS A 32 0.03 -6.23 -7.06
C LYS A 32 -0.77 -5.06 -6.51
N LEU A 33 -0.25 -4.45 -5.44
CA LEU A 33 -0.93 -3.36 -4.77
C LEU A 33 -1.13 -2.14 -5.69
N ILE A 34 -0.18 -1.89 -6.59
CA ILE A 34 -0.25 -0.83 -7.61
C ILE A 34 -1.49 -0.99 -8.50
N THR A 35 -1.78 -2.21 -8.94
CA THR A 35 -2.95 -2.49 -9.80
C THR A 35 -4.25 -2.21 -9.03
N HIS A 36 -4.27 -2.54 -7.74
CA HIS A 36 -5.40 -2.24 -6.88
C HIS A 36 -5.59 -0.72 -6.68
N PHE A 37 -4.52 0.05 -6.48
CA PHE A 37 -4.60 1.52 -6.41
C PHE A 37 -5.17 2.15 -7.69
N LEU A 38 -4.79 1.64 -8.86
CA LEU A 38 -5.32 2.12 -10.14
C LEU A 38 -6.83 1.84 -10.27
N ALA A 39 -7.26 0.65 -9.86
CA ALA A 39 -8.68 0.30 -9.86
C ALA A 39 -9.49 1.16 -8.88
N PHE A 40 -8.94 1.43 -7.70
CA PHE A 40 -9.54 2.32 -6.71
C PHE A 40 -9.65 3.76 -7.25
N ASP A 41 -8.58 4.30 -7.84
CA ASP A 41 -8.56 5.65 -8.40
C ASP A 41 -9.59 5.83 -9.54
N LYS A 42 -9.80 4.78 -10.34
CA LYS A 42 -10.86 4.76 -11.35
C LYS A 42 -12.25 4.89 -10.71
N LEU A 43 -12.53 4.16 -9.62
CA LEU A 43 -13.80 4.27 -8.90
C LEU A 43 -13.98 5.66 -8.28
N VAL A 44 -12.91 6.26 -7.73
CA VAL A 44 -12.97 7.63 -7.20
C VAL A 44 -13.32 8.63 -8.31
N ARG A 45 -12.76 8.48 -9.51
CA ARG A 45 -13.11 9.32 -10.66
C ARG A 45 -14.55 9.11 -11.12
N GLU A 46 -15.05 7.88 -11.14
CA GLU A 46 -16.46 7.59 -11.42
C GLU A 46 -17.39 8.21 -10.37
N LEU A 47 -16.99 8.21 -9.09
CA LEU A 47 -17.77 8.84 -8.01
C LEU A 47 -17.81 10.37 -8.17
N LYS A 48 -16.67 11.00 -8.49
CA LYS A 48 -16.59 12.43 -8.78
C LYS A 48 -17.40 12.82 -10.02
N ALA A 49 -17.41 11.97 -11.05
CA ALA A 49 -18.23 12.18 -12.25
C ALA A 49 -19.74 12.13 -11.95
N CYS A 50 -20.16 11.41 -10.91
CA CYS A 50 -21.55 11.40 -10.45
C CYS A 50 -21.93 12.66 -9.65
N GLY A 51 -20.99 13.55 -9.34
CA GLY A 51 -21.24 14.77 -8.57
C GLY A 51 -21.29 14.56 -7.05
N ALA A 52 -20.85 13.41 -6.56
CA ALA A 52 -20.86 13.10 -5.13
C ALA A 52 -19.74 13.89 -4.40
N GLU A 53 -20.06 14.42 -3.22
CA GLU A 53 -19.05 15.02 -2.33
C GLU A 53 -18.08 13.94 -1.84
N THR A 54 -16.92 13.85 -2.49
CA THR A 54 -15.84 12.97 -2.04
C THR A 54 -15.13 13.62 -0.86
N ASN A 55 -15.35 13.08 0.34
CA ASN A 55 -14.55 13.41 1.51
C ASN A 55 -13.24 12.62 1.45
N ASP A 56 -12.10 13.31 1.38
CA ASP A 56 -10.78 12.68 1.28
C ASP A 56 -10.52 11.69 2.41
N ARG A 57 -11.01 11.97 3.64
CA ARG A 57 -10.91 11.03 4.76
C ARG A 57 -11.67 9.75 4.53
N MET A 58 -12.86 9.84 3.91
CA MET A 58 -13.66 8.66 3.56
C MET A 58 -12.97 7.82 2.49
N LEU A 59 -12.24 8.45 1.56
CA LEU A 59 -11.44 7.76 0.55
C LEU A 59 -10.28 7.00 1.19
N VAL A 60 -9.57 7.61 2.14
CA VAL A 60 -8.49 6.95 2.88
C VAL A 60 -9.01 5.73 3.64
N VAL A 61 -10.10 5.90 4.40
CA VAL A 61 -10.69 4.80 5.19
C VAL A 61 -11.19 3.68 4.27
N SER A 62 -11.84 4.02 3.16
CA SER A 62 -12.29 3.01 2.20
C SER A 62 -11.11 2.24 1.62
N LEU A 63 -10.02 2.92 1.29
CA LEU A 63 -8.80 2.28 0.82
C LEU A 63 -8.23 1.32 1.88
N MET A 64 -8.17 1.73 3.15
CA MET A 64 -7.69 0.88 4.25
C MET A 64 -8.52 -0.41 4.41
N ILE A 65 -9.84 -0.33 4.29
CA ILE A 65 -10.76 -1.48 4.42
C ILE A 65 -10.61 -2.49 3.27
N THR A 66 -10.23 -2.01 2.07
CA THR A 66 -10.09 -2.87 0.88
C THR A 66 -8.79 -3.71 0.89
N LEU A 67 -7.86 -3.44 1.81
CA LEU A 67 -6.57 -4.12 1.89
C LEU A 67 -6.67 -5.48 2.59
N PRO A 68 -5.86 -6.48 2.18
CA PRO A 68 -5.77 -7.77 2.84
C PRO A 68 -4.95 -7.70 4.13
N LYS A 69 -5.09 -8.73 4.97
CA LYS A 69 -4.45 -8.84 6.30
C LYS A 69 -2.93 -8.69 6.30
N ARG A 70 -2.25 -9.02 5.19
CA ARG A 70 -0.80 -8.77 5.04
C ARG A 70 -0.38 -7.31 5.23
N TYR A 71 -1.29 -6.35 5.08
CA TYR A 71 -1.03 -4.93 5.29
C TYR A 71 -1.57 -4.40 6.63
N ASP A 72 -2.13 -5.26 7.49
CA ASP A 72 -2.74 -4.85 8.76
C ASP A 72 -1.74 -4.08 9.65
N MET A 73 -0.47 -4.51 9.68
CA MET A 73 0.61 -3.79 10.38
C MET A 73 0.79 -2.34 9.86
N VAL A 74 0.69 -2.14 8.55
CA VAL A 74 0.81 -0.80 7.93
C VAL A 74 -0.44 0.02 8.23
N VAL A 75 -1.63 -0.60 8.18
CA VAL A 75 -2.89 0.05 8.53
C VAL A 75 -2.86 0.52 9.98
N THR A 76 -2.47 -0.33 10.94
CA THR A 76 -2.31 0.06 12.34
C THR A 76 -1.29 1.18 12.51
N ALA A 77 -0.15 1.13 11.81
CA ALA A 77 0.81 2.23 11.86
C ALA A 77 0.22 3.54 11.33
N LEU A 78 -0.60 3.50 10.28
CA LEU A 78 -1.29 4.68 9.75
C LEU A 78 -2.39 5.20 10.69
N GLU A 79 -3.05 4.32 11.45
CA GLU A 79 -4.03 4.70 12.47
C GLU A 79 -3.40 5.45 13.66
N THR A 80 -2.11 5.22 13.93
CA THR A 80 -1.39 5.97 14.98
C THR A 80 -0.97 7.39 14.56
N ILE A 81 -1.06 7.71 13.26
CA ILE A 81 -0.72 9.03 12.73
C ILE A 81 -1.89 9.99 12.97
N GLU A 82 -1.57 11.25 13.27
CA GLU A 82 -2.57 12.29 13.45
C GLU A 82 -3.50 12.41 12.23
N PRO A 83 -4.83 12.53 12.44
CA PRO A 83 -5.82 12.53 11.35
C PRO A 83 -5.67 13.73 10.40
N GLU A 84 -5.00 14.80 10.82
CA GLU A 84 -4.69 15.98 9.99
C GLU A 84 -3.54 15.75 9.01
N LYS A 85 -2.65 14.81 9.30
CA LYS A 85 -1.50 14.46 8.43
C LYS A 85 -1.78 13.25 7.54
N LEU A 86 -2.93 12.60 7.74
CA LEU A 86 -3.33 11.41 7.00
C LEU A 86 -3.81 11.77 5.59
N THR A 87 -2.87 11.96 4.68
CA THR A 87 -3.15 12.22 3.26
C THR A 87 -3.08 10.93 2.44
N MET A 88 -3.81 10.90 1.31
CA MET A 88 -3.78 9.77 0.37
C MET A 88 -2.36 9.48 -0.14
N GLU A 89 -1.51 10.49 -0.27
CA GLU A 89 -0.12 10.34 -0.70
C GLU A 89 0.72 9.60 0.35
N LEU A 90 0.57 9.95 1.63
CA LEU A 90 1.30 9.30 2.71
C LEU A 90 0.91 7.83 2.85
N VAL A 91 -0.39 7.53 2.73
CA VAL A 91 -0.91 6.15 2.73
C VAL A 91 -0.30 5.36 1.57
N ARG A 92 -0.37 5.88 0.34
CA ARG A 92 0.21 5.24 -0.84
C ARG A 92 1.71 4.99 -0.67
N SER A 93 2.46 5.99 -0.20
CA SER A 93 3.90 5.90 0.02
C SER A 93 4.25 4.80 1.04
N ARG A 94 3.61 4.80 2.21
CA ARG A 94 3.84 3.79 3.27
C ARG A 94 3.52 2.37 2.83
N LEU A 95 2.45 2.21 2.06
CA LEU A 95 2.08 0.90 1.54
C LEU A 95 3.07 0.38 0.49
N LEU A 96 3.57 1.25 -0.39
CA LEU A 96 4.59 0.91 -1.39
C LEU A 96 5.94 0.61 -0.74
N ASP A 97 6.36 1.38 0.27
CA ASP A 97 7.55 1.10 1.08
C ASP A 97 7.48 -0.31 1.69
N HIS A 98 6.32 -0.70 2.24
CA HIS A 98 6.13 -2.02 2.82
C HIS A 98 6.19 -3.14 1.77
N GLU A 99 5.57 -2.94 0.60
CA GLU A 99 5.65 -3.90 -0.51
C GLU A 99 7.10 -4.09 -0.99
N SER A 100 7.85 -2.98 -1.13
CA SER A 100 9.26 -2.97 -1.53
C SER A 100 10.16 -3.70 -0.51
N LYS A 101 9.90 -3.49 0.79
CA LYS A 101 10.65 -4.17 1.85
C LYS A 101 10.32 -5.66 1.93
N THR A 102 9.08 -6.03 1.64
CA THR A 102 8.64 -7.43 1.62
C THR A 102 9.21 -8.18 0.41
N SER A 103 9.27 -7.56 -0.78
CA SER A 103 9.92 -8.17 -1.94
C SER A 103 11.41 -8.40 -1.72
N ASN A 104 12.11 -7.46 -1.06
CA ASN A 104 13.53 -7.61 -0.73
C ASN A 104 13.80 -8.67 0.36
N HIS A 105 12.81 -9.03 1.18
CA HIS A 105 12.99 -10.05 2.23
C HIS A 105 12.87 -11.49 1.69
N VAL A 106 12.52 -11.67 0.43
CA VAL A 106 12.53 -13.01 -0.21
C VAL A 106 13.97 -13.44 -0.56
N ASP A 107 14.94 -12.51 -0.56
CA ASP A 107 16.38 -12.77 -0.71
C ASP A 107 17.14 -12.71 0.63
N THR A 108 16.55 -13.23 1.70
CA THR A 108 17.33 -13.62 2.89
C THR A 108 16.90 -15.02 3.36
N SER A 109 16.84 -15.94 2.41
CA SER A 109 17.15 -17.34 2.72
C SER A 109 18.66 -17.45 2.88
N SER A 110 19.08 -17.55 4.15
CA SER A 110 20.31 -18.20 4.60
C SER A 110 21.61 -17.59 4.08
N ASP A 111 22.12 -16.56 4.75
CA ASP A 111 23.57 -16.35 4.86
C ASP A 111 23.91 -15.86 6.27
N ASN A 112 23.67 -16.72 7.25
CA ASN A 112 24.57 -16.79 8.41
C ASN A 112 25.90 -17.35 7.92
N VAL A 113 26.65 -16.59 7.13
CA VAL A 113 28.05 -16.89 6.84
C VAL A 113 28.85 -16.43 8.06
N VAL A 114 28.83 -17.27 9.09
CA VAL A 114 29.98 -17.39 9.98
C VAL A 114 31.19 -17.67 9.10
N MET A 115 32.03 -16.65 8.92
CA MET A 115 33.33 -16.73 8.28
C MET A 115 34.22 -17.68 9.09
N TYR A 116 34.07 -18.98 8.87
CA TYR A 116 35.13 -19.93 9.14
C TYR A 116 36.24 -19.62 8.14
N GLY A 117 37.30 -18.98 8.65
CA GLY A 117 38.46 -18.59 7.88
C GLY A 117 39.08 -19.80 7.19
N ASP A 118 38.82 -19.93 5.90
CA ASP A 118 39.51 -20.88 5.04
C ASP A 118 40.74 -20.20 4.42
N GLY A 119 41.89 -20.48 5.04
CA GLY A 119 42.94 -21.20 4.31
C GLY A 119 43.79 -20.48 3.27
N SER A 120 43.64 -19.19 2.99
CA SER A 120 44.60 -18.47 2.13
C SER A 120 45.53 -17.57 2.96
N ALA A 121 46.67 -18.14 3.37
CA ALA A 121 47.68 -17.48 4.18
C ALA A 121 48.35 -16.29 3.48
N MET A 122 47.70 -15.13 3.45
CA MET A 122 48.34 -13.87 3.13
C MET A 122 49.14 -13.41 4.35
N LYS A 123 50.46 -13.59 4.28
CA LYS A 123 51.41 -13.23 5.35
C LYS A 123 51.48 -11.72 5.54
N PHE A 124 50.52 -11.13 6.24
CA PHE A 124 50.65 -9.78 6.75
C PHE A 124 51.48 -9.79 8.02
N LYS A 125 52.63 -9.12 7.99
CA LYS A 125 53.46 -8.88 9.16
C LYS A 125 53.11 -7.51 9.71
N CYS A 126 52.64 -7.43 10.96
CA CYS A 126 52.42 -6.15 11.61
C CYS A 126 53.78 -5.44 11.80
N TYR A 127 53.96 -4.28 11.16
CA TYR A 127 55.20 -3.51 11.23
C TYR A 127 55.44 -2.82 12.58
N PHE A 128 54.44 -2.82 13.47
CA PHE A 128 54.55 -2.24 14.81
C PHE A 128 54.94 -3.27 15.89
N CYS A 129 54.44 -4.51 15.83
CA CYS A 129 54.70 -5.55 16.84
C CYS A 129 55.52 -6.75 16.33
N LYS A 130 55.81 -6.83 15.02
CA LYS A 130 56.60 -7.89 14.36
C LYS A 130 56.14 -9.35 14.57
N LYS A 131 55.00 -9.61 15.21
CA LYS A 131 54.37 -10.96 15.23
C LYS A 131 53.44 -11.15 14.02
N ARG A 132 53.30 -12.42 13.63
CA ARG A 132 52.31 -12.88 12.63
C ARG A 132 50.94 -12.94 13.26
#